data_AF-A0A0C9XQN2-F1
#
_entry.id   AF-A0A0C9XQN2-F1
#
_cell.length_a   1.000
_cell.length_b   1.000
_cell.length_c   1.000
_cell.angle_alpha   90.00
_cell.angle_beta   90.00
_cell.angle_gamma   90.00
#
_symmetry.space_group_name_H-M   'P 1'
#
loop_
_entity.id
_entity.type
_entity.pdbx_description
1 polymer ?
#
loop_
_entity_poly.entity_id
_entity_poly.type
_entity_poly.pdbx_seq_one_letter_code
_entity_poly.pdbx_strand_id
1 'polypeptide(L)'
;VSQRWTPEDKEWQHAGHLVANQEYRHVLDTLESLVVAQLFELTKMNRAGTGYKLWKHIAKALQTHSAAIKAALNRYNKCTLAMQLPHQMLHWEQVVEYAFLADFDLLRDTHKDISQRPWANPSACFALDTYFKMCQAEEEIECLNVEIRRVITYMRDEEHFLRTCKEKISNIHPALGHQVSQCHKLHSQFNGSHLKHLHDIAMLLGFSGTLIPGVSASKGPGE
;
A
#
# COMPACT_ATOMS: atom_id res chain seq x y z
N VAL A 1 10.55 -50.61 14.80
CA VAL A 1 10.31 -50.20 13.41
C VAL A 1 10.82 -51.32 12.53
N SER A 2 9.93 -52.16 11.99
CA SER A 2 10.32 -53.50 11.51
C SER A 2 10.51 -53.62 10.00
N GLN A 3 10.27 -52.55 9.23
CA GLN A 3 10.52 -52.52 7.79
C GLN A 3 10.88 -51.08 7.40
N ARG A 4 11.99 -50.89 6.65
CA ARG A 4 12.34 -49.60 6.05
C ARG A 4 11.60 -49.49 4.73
N TRP A 5 10.98 -48.34 4.48
CA TRP A 5 10.32 -48.06 3.21
C TRP A 5 11.31 -48.17 2.04
N THR A 6 10.88 -48.84 0.98
CA THR A 6 11.61 -48.92 -0.30
C THR A 6 10.91 -48.06 -1.37
N PRO A 7 11.61 -47.71 -2.46
CA PRO A 7 11.04 -46.90 -3.54
C PRO A 7 9.78 -47.46 -4.21
N GLU A 8 9.54 -48.77 -4.11
CA GLU A 8 8.33 -49.41 -4.62
C GLU A 8 7.13 -49.31 -3.68
N ASP A 9 7.34 -48.94 -2.40
CA ASP A 9 6.26 -48.83 -1.42
C ASP A 9 5.35 -47.64 -1.73
N LYS A 10 4.04 -47.85 -1.62
CA LYS A 10 3.04 -46.79 -1.80
C LYS A 10 3.27 -45.61 -0.85
N GLU A 11 3.72 -45.90 0.37
CA GLU A 11 4.02 -44.90 1.40
C GLU A 11 5.22 -44.02 1.01
N TRP A 12 6.26 -44.62 0.42
CA TRP A 12 7.41 -43.89 -0.11
C TRP A 12 7.03 -42.99 -1.29
N GLN A 13 6.25 -43.51 -2.23
CA GLN A 13 5.77 -42.75 -3.38
C GLN A 13 4.84 -41.60 -2.95
N HIS A 14 3.93 -41.85 -2.01
CA HIS A 14 3.06 -40.82 -1.45
C HIS A 14 3.85 -39.71 -0.75
N ALA A 15 4.84 -40.08 0.07
CA ALA A 15 5.75 -39.12 0.68
C ALA A 15 6.53 -38.32 -0.37
N GLY A 16 7.01 -38.97 -1.44
CA GLY A 16 7.64 -38.30 -2.57
C GLY A 16 6.74 -37.25 -3.24
N HIS A 17 5.46 -37.59 -3.45
CA HIS A 17 4.47 -36.63 -3.98
C HIS A 17 4.23 -35.46 -3.01
N LEU A 18 4.17 -35.70 -1.70
CA LEU A 18 4.00 -34.65 -0.70
C LEU A 18 5.20 -33.68 -0.69
N VAL A 19 6.43 -34.21 -0.73
CA VAL A 19 7.65 -33.40 -0.80
C VAL A 19 7.68 -32.58 -2.09
N ALA A 20 7.36 -33.19 -3.24
CA ALA A 20 7.30 -32.47 -4.52
C ALA A 20 6.24 -31.35 -4.51
N ASN A 21 5.06 -31.62 -3.94
CA ASN A 21 4.02 -30.60 -3.75
C ASN A 21 4.48 -29.45 -2.85
N GLN A 22 5.22 -29.75 -1.78
CA GLN A 22 5.75 -28.73 -0.88
C GLN A 22 6.83 -27.88 -1.58
N GLU A 23 7.73 -28.50 -2.33
CA GLU A 23 8.73 -27.79 -3.14
C GLU A 23 8.07 -26.89 -4.18
N TYR A 24 7.05 -27.39 -4.88
CA TYR A 24 6.27 -26.60 -5.84
C TYR A 24 5.65 -25.36 -5.18
N ARG A 25 4.95 -25.53 -4.05
CA ARG A 25 4.34 -24.42 -3.31
C ARG A 25 5.38 -23.41 -2.86
N HIS A 26 6.50 -23.86 -2.31
CA HIS A 26 7.58 -22.97 -1.90
C HIS A 26 8.15 -22.16 -3.07
N VAL A 27 8.36 -22.81 -4.21
CA VAL A 27 8.87 -22.14 -5.41
C VAL A 27 7.86 -21.11 -5.94
N LEU A 28 6.57 -21.44 -5.89
CA LEU A 28 5.49 -20.53 -6.26
C LEU A 28 5.43 -19.30 -5.33
N ASP A 29 5.40 -19.51 -4.01
CA ASP A 29 5.40 -18.42 -3.01
C ASP A 29 6.63 -17.51 -3.17
N THR A 30 7.78 -18.12 -3.47
CA THR A 30 9.02 -17.39 -3.75
C THR A 30 8.87 -16.53 -5.01
N LEU A 31 8.30 -17.08 -6.08
CA LEU A 31 8.09 -16.34 -7.33
C LEU A 31 7.14 -15.15 -7.12
N GLU A 32 6.02 -15.37 -6.43
CA GLU A 32 5.04 -14.33 -6.08
C GLU A 32 5.69 -13.21 -5.26
N SER A 33 6.36 -13.55 -4.16
CA SER A 33 6.98 -12.55 -3.29
C SER A 33 8.00 -11.67 -4.02
N LEU A 34 8.77 -12.24 -4.95
CA LEU A 34 9.74 -11.50 -5.75
C LEU A 34 9.06 -10.54 -6.73
N VAL A 35 7.94 -10.95 -7.32
CA VAL A 35 7.18 -10.12 -8.26
C VAL A 35 6.48 -8.98 -7.53
N VAL A 36 5.84 -9.26 -6.39
CA VAL A 36 5.27 -8.24 -5.51
C VAL A 36 6.34 -7.23 -5.07
N ALA A 37 7.52 -7.71 -4.67
CA ALA A 37 8.63 -6.83 -4.33
C ALA A 37 9.08 -5.95 -5.52
N GLN A 38 9.09 -6.49 -6.75
CA GLN A 38 9.41 -5.71 -7.95
C GLN A 38 8.36 -4.61 -8.21
N LEU A 39 7.06 -4.89 -8.02
CA LEU A 39 6.00 -3.90 -8.18
C LEU A 39 6.18 -2.72 -7.23
N PHE A 40 6.46 -2.99 -5.95
CA PHE A 40 6.73 -1.93 -4.99
C PHE A 40 7.93 -1.05 -5.39
N GLU A 41 8.99 -1.65 -5.95
CA GLU A 41 10.15 -0.89 -6.45
C GLU A 41 9.79 -0.04 -7.69
N LEU A 42 8.96 -0.54 -8.60
CA LEU A 42 8.46 0.22 -9.74
C LEU A 42 7.59 1.40 -9.30
N THR A 43 6.71 1.21 -8.31
CA THR A 43 5.90 2.30 -7.72
C THR A 43 6.79 3.39 -7.11
N LYS A 44 7.88 3.00 -6.43
CA LYS A 44 8.87 3.97 -5.91
C LYS A 44 9.54 4.76 -7.03
N MET A 45 9.88 4.11 -8.15
CA MET A 45 10.51 4.76 -9.30
C MET A 45 9.61 5.82 -9.94
N ASN A 46 8.29 5.57 -10.00
CA ASN A 46 7.31 6.48 -10.57
C ASN A 46 6.94 7.66 -9.66
N ARG A 47 7.51 7.77 -8.45
CA ARG A 47 7.25 8.88 -7.53
C ARG A 47 8.04 10.13 -7.93
N ALA A 48 7.33 11.24 -8.17
CA ALA A 48 7.94 12.53 -8.46
C ALA A 48 8.84 13.00 -7.30
N GLY A 49 9.98 13.62 -7.61
CA GLY A 49 10.95 14.12 -6.62
C GLY A 49 12.06 13.14 -6.21
N THR A 50 12.20 12.00 -6.90
CA THR A 50 13.25 11.02 -6.61
C THR A 50 14.62 11.53 -7.07
N GLY A 51 15.51 11.89 -6.13
CA GLY A 51 16.87 12.34 -6.44
C GLY A 51 17.68 11.29 -7.21
N TYR A 52 18.60 11.74 -8.08
CA TYR A 52 19.36 10.89 -9.00
C TYR A 52 20.06 9.68 -8.36
N LYS A 53 20.60 9.84 -7.14
CA LYS A 53 21.24 8.74 -6.41
C LYS A 53 20.23 7.65 -6.01
N LEU A 54 19.07 8.05 -5.49
CA LEU A 54 18.00 7.12 -5.13
C LEU A 54 17.46 6.41 -6.37
N TRP A 55 17.28 7.13 -7.47
CA TRP A 55 16.88 6.57 -8.76
C TRP A 55 17.83 5.47 -9.24
N LYS A 56 19.16 5.69 -9.15
CA LYS A 56 20.17 4.66 -9.47
C LYS A 56 20.06 3.41 -8.59
N HIS A 57 19.79 3.59 -7.29
CA HIS A 57 19.61 2.47 -6.38
C HIS A 57 18.36 1.65 -6.73
N ILE A 58 17.24 2.32 -7.02
CA ILE A 58 16.00 1.65 -7.46
C ILE A 58 16.24 0.89 -8.77
N ALA A 59 16.91 1.51 -9.76
CA ALA A 59 17.23 0.84 -11.02
C ALA A 59 18.09 -0.43 -10.83
N LYS A 60 19.10 -0.37 -9.95
CA LYS A 60 19.93 -1.53 -9.61
C LYS A 60 19.13 -2.62 -8.88
N ALA A 61 18.23 -2.23 -7.98
CA ALA A 61 17.34 -3.16 -7.28
C ALA A 61 16.41 -3.87 -8.28
N LEU A 62 15.81 -3.13 -9.21
CA LEU A 62 14.97 -3.68 -10.28
C LEU A 62 15.71 -4.69 -11.16
N GLN A 63 16.95 -4.39 -11.56
CA GLN A 63 17.77 -5.34 -12.33
C GLN A 63 18.06 -6.61 -11.54
N THR A 64 18.39 -6.47 -10.25
CA THR A 64 18.65 -7.61 -9.35
C THR A 64 17.40 -8.47 -9.18
N HIS A 65 16.25 -7.84 -8.97
CA HIS A 65 14.97 -8.52 -8.80
C HIS A 65 14.53 -9.23 -10.09
N SER A 66 14.70 -8.60 -11.26
CA SER A 66 14.40 -9.24 -12.54
C SER A 66 15.23 -10.52 -12.76
N ALA A 67 16.52 -10.52 -12.38
CA ALA A 67 17.34 -11.72 -12.43
C ALA A 67 16.86 -12.81 -11.45
N ALA A 68 16.46 -12.42 -10.23
CA ALA A 68 15.91 -13.34 -9.23
C ALA A 68 14.59 -13.97 -9.69
N ILE A 69 13.68 -13.18 -10.28
CA ILE A 69 12.40 -13.67 -10.82
C ILE A 69 12.65 -14.64 -11.97
N LYS A 70 13.58 -14.35 -12.89
CA LYS A 70 13.97 -15.31 -13.96
C LYS A 70 14.48 -16.63 -13.38
N ALA A 71 15.28 -16.59 -12.31
CA ALA A 71 15.76 -17.79 -11.66
C ALA A 71 14.63 -18.57 -10.94
N ALA A 72 13.72 -17.88 -10.28
CA ALA A 72 12.55 -18.48 -9.64
C ALA A 72 11.59 -19.10 -10.66
N LEU A 73 11.33 -18.41 -11.77
CA LEU A 73 10.53 -18.90 -12.90
C LEU A 73 11.13 -20.18 -13.50
N ASN A 74 12.45 -20.22 -13.69
CA ASN A 74 13.13 -21.42 -14.16
C ASN A 74 13.02 -22.59 -13.17
N ARG A 75 13.05 -22.32 -11.85
CA ARG A 75 12.79 -23.36 -10.83
C ARG A 75 11.34 -23.83 -10.89
N TYR A 76 10.39 -22.92 -11.02
CA TYR A 76 8.96 -23.23 -11.14
C TYR A 76 8.72 -24.17 -12.32
N ASN A 77 9.20 -23.79 -13.51
CA ASN A 77 9.05 -24.59 -14.73
C ASN A 77 9.75 -25.95 -14.64
N LYS A 78 10.81 -26.10 -13.82
CA LYS A 78 11.44 -27.41 -13.56
C LYS A 78 10.58 -28.28 -12.63
N CYS A 79 10.01 -27.70 -11.58
CA CYS A 79 9.12 -28.42 -10.65
C CYS A 79 7.85 -28.90 -11.36
N THR A 80 7.24 -28.07 -12.21
CA THR A 80 6.03 -28.46 -12.97
C THR A 80 6.30 -29.64 -13.91
N LEU A 81 7.44 -29.65 -14.61
CA LEU A 81 7.87 -30.76 -15.46
C LEU A 81 8.11 -32.04 -14.65
N ALA A 82 8.76 -31.94 -13.49
CA ALA A 82 9.05 -33.10 -12.63
C ALA A 82 7.77 -33.73 -12.05
N MET A 83 6.74 -32.93 -11.81
CA MET A 83 5.46 -33.38 -11.24
C MET A 83 4.44 -33.84 -12.28
N GLN A 84 4.73 -33.69 -13.58
CA GLN A 84 3.77 -33.96 -14.68
C GLN A 84 2.41 -33.26 -14.45
N LEU A 85 2.42 -32.12 -13.76
CA LEU A 85 1.22 -31.33 -13.53
C LEU A 85 0.71 -30.84 -14.90
N PRO A 86 -0.61 -30.86 -15.16
CA PRO A 86 -1.19 -30.36 -16.42
C PRO A 86 -1.08 -28.83 -16.58
N HIS A 87 -0.24 -28.17 -15.77
CA HIS A 87 -0.15 -26.72 -15.69
C HIS A 87 0.75 -26.16 -16.79
N GLN A 88 0.30 -25.04 -17.36
CA GLN A 88 0.98 -24.31 -18.42
C GLN A 88 2.33 -23.79 -17.92
N MET A 89 3.41 -24.06 -18.67
CA MET A 89 4.71 -23.43 -18.40
C MET A 89 4.56 -21.91 -18.43
N LEU A 90 5.08 -21.23 -17.42
CA LEU A 90 4.97 -19.78 -17.34
C LEU A 90 6.11 -19.14 -18.13
N HIS A 91 5.76 -18.21 -19.01
CA HIS A 91 6.70 -17.35 -19.71
C HIS A 91 6.94 -16.04 -18.97
N TRP A 92 8.06 -15.38 -19.25
CA TRP A 92 8.43 -14.13 -18.60
C TRP A 92 7.40 -13.03 -18.85
N GLU A 93 6.84 -12.97 -20.06
CA GLU A 93 5.83 -12.00 -20.46
C GLU A 93 4.58 -12.12 -19.58
N GLN A 94 4.13 -13.35 -19.34
CA GLN A 94 2.96 -13.64 -18.49
C GLN A 94 3.22 -13.24 -17.03
N VAL A 95 4.44 -13.46 -16.53
CA VAL A 95 4.83 -13.03 -15.17
C VAL A 95 4.76 -11.51 -15.02
N VAL A 96 5.17 -10.76 -16.05
CA VAL A 96 5.09 -9.29 -16.05
C VAL A 96 3.63 -8.82 -16.12
N GLU A 97 2.79 -9.47 -16.92
CA GLU A 97 1.35 -9.17 -17.00
C GLU A 97 0.64 -9.43 -15.66
N TYR A 98 0.88 -10.59 -15.03
CA TYR A 98 0.29 -10.91 -13.73
C TYR A 98 0.76 -9.98 -12.61
N ALA A 99 1.99 -9.48 -12.69
CA ALA A 99 2.49 -8.49 -11.76
C ALA A 99 1.64 -7.22 -11.81
N PHE A 100 1.34 -6.75 -13.02
CA PHE A 100 0.60 -5.51 -13.22
C PHE A 100 -0.85 -5.61 -12.71
N LEU A 101 -1.42 -6.81 -12.68
CA LEU A 101 -2.83 -7.04 -12.42
C LEU A 101 -3.14 -7.52 -11.00
N ALA A 102 -2.11 -7.66 -10.14
CA ALA A 102 -2.23 -8.32 -8.84
C ALA A 102 -2.77 -9.76 -8.92
N ASP A 103 -2.57 -10.40 -10.07
CA ASP A 103 -3.19 -11.66 -10.47
C ASP A 103 -2.34 -12.88 -10.07
N PHE A 104 -1.39 -12.75 -9.15
CA PHE A 104 -0.58 -13.90 -8.71
C PHE A 104 -1.37 -14.92 -7.91
N ASP A 105 -2.47 -14.51 -7.25
CA ASP A 105 -3.41 -15.42 -6.59
C ASP A 105 -4.04 -16.43 -7.58
N LEU A 106 -4.00 -16.19 -8.90
CA LEU A 106 -4.44 -17.14 -9.93
C LEU A 106 -3.53 -18.36 -10.07
N LEU A 107 -2.28 -18.24 -9.63
CA LEU A 107 -1.34 -19.36 -9.61
C LEU A 107 -1.47 -20.20 -8.34
N ARG A 108 -2.18 -19.72 -7.30
CA ARG A 108 -2.43 -20.50 -6.09
C ARG A 108 -3.38 -21.65 -6.39
N ASP A 109 -2.92 -22.83 -6.03
CA ASP A 109 -3.58 -24.12 -6.16
C ASP A 109 -4.77 -24.27 -5.18
N THR A 110 -5.65 -23.28 -5.10
CA THR A 110 -7.02 -23.52 -4.63
C THR A 110 -7.77 -24.10 -5.81
N HIS A 111 -7.75 -25.43 -5.96
CA HIS A 111 -8.55 -26.40 -6.76
C HIS A 111 -9.61 -25.98 -7.82
N LYS A 112 -10.03 -24.72 -7.89
CA LYS A 112 -10.79 -24.09 -8.96
C LYS A 112 -9.89 -23.06 -9.62
N ASP A 113 -9.55 -23.30 -10.88
CA ASP A 113 -9.01 -22.27 -11.76
C ASP A 113 -9.94 -21.04 -11.72
N ILE A 114 -9.53 -20.02 -10.97
CA ILE A 114 -10.28 -18.78 -10.83
C ILE A 114 -10.08 -17.87 -12.05
N SER A 115 -9.13 -18.17 -12.95
CA SER A 115 -8.88 -17.38 -14.18
C SER A 115 -10.06 -17.35 -15.11
N GLN A 116 -10.89 -18.39 -15.05
CA GLN A 116 -12.12 -18.51 -15.82
C GLN A 116 -13.29 -17.74 -15.18
N ARG A 117 -13.10 -17.13 -14.01
CA ARG A 117 -14.15 -16.34 -13.37
C ARG A 117 -14.23 -14.97 -14.06
N PRO A 118 -15.45 -14.46 -14.31
CA PRO A 118 -15.62 -13.15 -14.94
C PRO A 118 -14.93 -12.01 -14.19
N TRP A 119 -14.84 -12.11 -12.86
CA TRP A 119 -14.18 -11.13 -12.01
C TRP A 119 -12.66 -11.26 -11.96
N ALA A 120 -12.06 -12.37 -12.41
CA ALA A 120 -10.60 -12.54 -12.48
C ALA A 120 -10.06 -12.14 -13.86
N ASN A 121 -10.93 -11.72 -14.78
CA ASN A 121 -10.49 -11.10 -16.02
C ASN A 121 -9.84 -9.75 -15.68
N PRO A 122 -8.60 -9.48 -16.12
CA PRO A 122 -7.88 -8.24 -15.86
C PRO A 122 -8.65 -6.96 -16.15
N SER A 123 -9.37 -6.95 -17.28
CA SER A 123 -10.18 -5.80 -17.70
C SER A 123 -11.42 -5.64 -16.82
N ALA A 124 -12.00 -6.75 -16.35
CA ALA A 124 -13.13 -6.73 -15.43
C ALA A 124 -12.71 -6.30 -14.02
N CYS A 125 -11.57 -6.80 -13.50
CA CYS A 125 -10.95 -6.31 -12.26
C CYS A 125 -10.76 -4.80 -12.30
N PHE A 126 -10.10 -4.30 -13.36
CA PHE A 126 -9.85 -2.87 -13.53
C PHE A 126 -11.14 -2.06 -13.61
N ALA A 127 -12.14 -2.54 -14.33
CA ALA A 127 -13.44 -1.88 -14.42
C ALA A 127 -14.17 -1.85 -13.07
N LEU A 128 -14.13 -2.95 -12.31
CA LEU A 128 -14.71 -3.02 -10.96
C LEU A 128 -13.98 -2.10 -9.98
N ASP A 129 -12.66 -2.13 -9.94
CA ASP A 129 -11.85 -1.23 -9.09
C ASP A 129 -12.13 0.24 -9.43
N THR A 130 -12.20 0.58 -10.72
CA THR A 130 -12.57 1.93 -11.17
C THR A 130 -13.97 2.30 -10.72
N TYR A 131 -14.95 1.41 -10.91
CA TYR A 131 -16.33 1.62 -10.51
C TYR A 131 -16.45 1.84 -9.00
N PHE A 132 -15.84 0.97 -8.18
CA PHE A 132 -15.88 1.09 -6.73
C PHE A 132 -15.12 2.32 -6.22
N LYS A 133 -14.01 2.72 -6.86
CA LYS A 133 -13.34 4.00 -6.57
C LYS A 133 -14.24 5.19 -6.87
N MET A 134 -15.02 5.14 -7.95
CA MET A 134 -16.00 6.19 -8.26
C MET A 134 -17.12 6.24 -7.22
N CYS A 135 -17.68 5.10 -6.83
CA CYS A 135 -18.68 5.04 -5.76
C CYS A 135 -18.12 5.56 -4.43
N GLN A 136 -16.93 5.12 -4.05
CA GLN A 136 -16.28 5.55 -2.81
C GLN A 136 -15.88 7.02 -2.85
N ALA A 137 -15.55 7.59 -4.02
CA ALA A 137 -15.23 9.00 -4.13
C ALA A 137 -16.41 9.90 -3.74
N GLU A 138 -17.66 9.47 -3.97
CA GLU A 138 -18.85 10.20 -3.53
C GLU A 138 -18.96 10.22 -1.99
N GLU A 139 -18.71 9.09 -1.34
CA GLU A 139 -18.66 8.99 0.14
C GLU A 139 -17.48 9.78 0.73
N GLU A 140 -16.33 9.72 0.07
CA GLU A 140 -15.11 10.42 0.46
C GLU A 140 -15.32 11.93 0.45
N ILE A 141 -16.11 12.49 -0.50
CA ILE A 141 -16.47 13.91 -0.49
C ILE A 141 -17.18 14.29 0.81
N GLU A 142 -18.15 13.48 1.25
CA GLU A 142 -18.88 13.74 2.50
C GLU A 142 -17.99 13.60 3.73
N CYS A 143 -17.08 12.61 3.75
CA CYS A 143 -16.08 12.46 4.80
C CYS A 143 -15.13 13.68 4.85
N LEU A 144 -14.60 14.10 3.70
CA LEU A 144 -13.71 15.25 3.58
C LEU A 144 -14.38 16.55 4.01
N ASN A 145 -15.69 16.73 3.76
CA ASN A 145 -16.42 17.89 4.27
C ASN A 145 -16.38 18.00 5.81
N VAL A 146 -16.48 16.86 6.50
CA VAL A 146 -16.36 16.80 7.97
C VAL A 146 -14.91 17.06 8.39
N GLU A 147 -13.94 16.45 7.73
CA GLU A 147 -12.51 16.60 8.05
C GLU A 147 -12.00 18.03 7.83
N ILE A 148 -12.35 18.66 6.70
CA ILE A 148 -12.05 20.07 6.40
C ILE A 148 -12.52 20.95 7.55
N ARG A 149 -13.77 20.75 7.98
CA ARG A 149 -14.34 21.52 9.10
C ARG A 149 -13.60 21.25 10.41
N ARG A 150 -13.21 20.00 10.69
CA ARG A 150 -12.41 19.63 11.88
C ARG A 150 -11.03 20.28 11.87
N VAL A 151 -10.32 20.23 10.75
CA VAL A 151 -8.99 20.81 10.60
C VAL A 151 -9.01 22.33 10.80
N ILE A 152 -10.00 23.01 10.24
CA ILE A 152 -10.19 24.47 10.45
C ILE A 152 -10.49 24.79 11.92
N THR A 153 -11.34 23.99 12.55
CA THR A 153 -11.67 24.14 13.98
C THR A 153 -10.43 23.95 14.84
N TYR A 154 -9.66 22.89 14.58
CA TYR A 154 -8.41 22.59 15.27
C TYR A 154 -7.41 23.74 15.14
N MET A 155 -7.17 24.26 13.92
CA MET A 155 -6.23 25.36 13.72
C MET A 155 -6.62 26.62 14.50
N ARG A 156 -7.93 26.95 14.54
CA ARG A 156 -8.44 28.09 15.34
C ARG A 156 -8.23 27.86 16.83
N ASP A 157 -8.57 26.67 17.32
CA ASP A 157 -8.57 26.37 18.75
C ASP A 157 -7.14 26.22 19.28
N GLU A 158 -6.24 25.62 18.50
CA GLU A 158 -4.81 25.55 18.79
C GLU A 158 -4.17 26.96 18.84
N GLU A 159 -4.49 27.83 17.88
CA GLU A 159 -4.03 29.22 17.87
C GLU A 159 -4.47 29.97 19.14
N HIS A 160 -5.73 29.82 19.54
CA HIS A 160 -6.26 30.44 20.76
C HIS A 160 -5.61 29.87 22.03
N PHE A 161 -5.41 28.55 22.07
CA PHE A 161 -4.77 27.85 23.18
C PHE A 161 -3.31 28.31 23.37
N LEU A 162 -2.50 28.27 22.31
CA LEU A 162 -1.09 28.65 22.38
C LEU A 162 -0.91 30.12 22.78
N ARG A 163 -1.77 31.01 22.27
CA ARG A 163 -1.79 32.43 22.67
C ARG A 163 -2.10 32.60 24.16
N THR A 164 -3.15 31.94 24.63
CA THR A 164 -3.55 31.97 26.05
C THR A 164 -2.46 31.40 26.96
N CYS A 165 -1.83 30.30 26.57
CA CYS A 165 -0.72 29.68 27.30
C CYS A 165 0.49 30.60 27.37
N LYS A 166 0.84 31.26 26.25
CA LYS A 166 1.90 32.26 26.23
C LYS A 166 1.63 33.39 27.22
N GLU A 167 0.43 33.97 27.22
CA GLU A 167 0.06 35.08 28.11
C GLU A 167 0.16 34.69 29.59
N LYS A 168 -0.33 33.50 29.96
CA LYS A 168 -0.29 33.00 31.34
C LYS A 168 1.13 32.68 31.82
N ILE A 169 1.95 32.07 30.97
CA ILE A 169 3.26 31.54 31.36
C ILE A 169 4.35 32.60 31.27
N SER A 170 4.23 33.60 30.38
CA SER A 170 5.30 34.58 30.15
C SER A 170 5.68 35.38 31.41
N ASN A 171 4.73 35.61 32.31
CA ASN A 171 4.97 36.32 33.57
C ASN A 171 5.54 35.42 34.68
N ILE A 172 5.32 34.11 34.61
CA ILE A 172 5.74 33.15 35.65
C ILE A 172 7.10 32.52 35.27
N HIS A 173 7.26 32.13 34.01
CA HIS A 173 8.44 31.44 33.51
C HIS A 173 8.80 31.93 32.09
N PRO A 174 9.56 33.04 31.96
CA PRO A 174 9.83 33.69 30.68
C PRO A 174 10.47 32.78 29.63
N ALA A 175 11.36 31.87 30.04
CA ALA A 175 12.00 30.91 29.14
C ALA A 175 10.99 29.93 28.52
N LEU A 176 9.97 29.52 29.28
CA LEU A 176 8.92 28.63 28.78
C LEU A 176 7.93 29.38 27.89
N GLY A 177 7.58 30.62 28.25
CA GLY A 177 6.79 31.51 27.39
C GLY A 177 7.47 31.76 26.04
N HIS A 178 8.80 31.87 26.02
CA HIS A 178 9.57 31.97 24.78
C HIS A 178 9.44 30.71 23.91
N GLN A 179 9.56 29.51 24.49
CA GLN A 179 9.38 28.24 23.77
C GLN A 179 7.98 28.09 23.19
N VAL A 180 6.93 28.42 23.96
CA VAL A 180 5.55 28.44 23.47
C VAL A 180 5.40 29.40 22.29
N SER A 181 6.05 30.58 22.36
CA SER A 181 6.04 31.53 21.24
C SER A 181 6.77 31.03 20.00
N GLN A 182 7.82 30.22 20.13
CA GLN A 182 8.50 29.61 18.99
C GLN A 182 7.64 28.52 18.35
N CYS A 183 7.04 27.64 19.16
CA CYS A 183 6.12 26.60 18.70
C CYS A 183 4.91 27.22 17.96
N HIS A 184 4.30 28.24 18.55
CA HIS A 184 3.22 29.00 17.91
C HIS A 184 3.62 29.59 16.55
N LYS A 185 4.80 30.19 16.47
CA LYS A 185 5.33 30.75 15.21
C LYS A 185 5.51 29.67 14.14
N LEU A 186 6.01 28.49 14.52
CA LEU A 186 6.17 27.35 13.60
C LEU A 186 4.79 26.88 13.09
N HIS A 187 3.82 26.67 13.96
CA HIS A 187 2.48 26.21 13.56
C HIS A 187 1.78 27.23 12.66
N SER A 188 1.85 28.51 13.03
CA SER A 188 1.26 29.61 12.24
C SER A 188 1.83 29.69 10.81
N GLN A 189 3.12 29.40 10.62
CA GLN A 189 3.73 29.34 9.29
C GLN A 189 3.08 28.29 8.38
N PHE A 190 2.77 27.11 8.91
CA PHE A 190 2.10 26.05 8.15
C PHE A 190 0.60 26.30 7.99
N ASN A 191 -0.05 26.88 9.00
CA ASN A 191 -1.48 27.20 8.96
C ASN A 191 -1.82 28.12 7.78
N GLY A 192 -0.95 29.07 7.41
CA GLY A 192 -1.16 29.89 6.22
C GLY A 192 -1.23 29.09 4.91
N SER A 193 -0.36 28.08 4.76
CA SER A 193 -0.36 27.17 3.61
C SER A 193 -1.59 26.27 3.62
N HIS A 194 -1.96 25.73 4.78
CA HIS A 194 -3.15 24.89 4.92
C HIS A 194 -4.43 25.67 4.61
N LEU A 195 -4.58 26.89 5.13
CA LEU A 195 -5.74 27.74 4.86
C LEU A 195 -5.85 28.11 3.38
N LYS A 196 -4.72 28.36 2.70
CA LYS A 196 -4.72 28.56 1.26
C LYS A 196 -5.22 27.32 0.53
N HIS A 197 -4.70 26.14 0.88
CA HIS A 197 -5.12 24.89 0.24
C HIS A 197 -6.61 24.59 0.48
N LEU A 198 -7.11 24.82 1.69
CA LEU A 198 -8.53 24.67 2.03
C LEU A 198 -9.41 25.67 1.26
N HIS A 199 -8.91 26.88 1.02
CA HIS A 199 -9.58 27.84 0.17
C HIS A 199 -9.62 27.38 -1.29
N ASP A 200 -8.50 26.87 -1.82
CA ASP A 200 -8.45 26.30 -3.17
C ASP A 200 -9.43 25.13 -3.32
N ILE A 201 -9.56 24.26 -2.31
CA ILE A 201 -10.56 23.17 -2.27
C ILE A 201 -11.98 23.73 -2.32
N ALA A 202 -12.28 24.77 -1.54
CA ALA A 202 -13.61 25.39 -1.52
C ALA A 202 -13.99 26.08 -2.83
N MET A 203 -13.00 26.39 -3.68
CA MET A 203 -13.19 26.96 -5.01
C MET A 203 -13.42 25.89 -6.10
N LEU A 204 -13.27 24.60 -5.78
CA LEU A 204 -13.54 23.52 -6.72
C LEU A 204 -15.04 23.44 -7.05
N LEU A 205 -15.33 23.18 -8.33
CA LEU A 205 -16.70 22.93 -8.76
C LEU A 205 -17.24 21.67 -8.07
N GLY A 206 -18.38 21.79 -7.39
CA GLY A 206 -19.00 20.69 -6.66
C GLY A 206 -18.64 20.60 -5.18
N PHE A 207 -17.86 21.55 -4.64
CA PHE A 207 -17.64 21.64 -3.21
C PHE A 207 -18.97 21.88 -2.46
N SER A 208 -19.33 20.97 -1.56
CA SER A 208 -20.56 21.01 -0.75
C SER A 208 -20.31 21.30 0.74
N GLY A 209 -19.04 21.36 1.15
CA GLY A 209 -18.63 21.55 2.54
C GLY A 209 -18.69 23.01 3.02
N THR A 210 -18.08 23.25 4.17
CA THR A 210 -17.98 24.60 4.76
C THR A 210 -16.59 24.86 5.32
N LEU A 211 -16.10 26.08 5.09
CA LEU A 211 -14.89 26.59 5.74
C LEU A 211 -15.18 27.28 7.08
N ILE A 212 -16.44 27.31 7.52
CA ILE A 212 -16.81 27.92 8.79
C ILE A 212 -16.35 26.98 9.92
N PRO A 213 -15.48 27.46 10.84
CA PRO A 213 -15.06 26.66 11.98
C PRO A 213 -16.25 26.13 12.79
N GLY A 214 -16.16 24.87 13.22
CA GLY A 214 -17.12 24.26 14.13
C GLY A 214 -16.92 24.69 15.58
N VAL A 215 -17.60 23.98 16.48
CA VAL A 215 -17.43 24.10 17.93
C VAL A 215 -16.71 22.84 18.40
N SER A 216 -15.57 22.98 19.09
CA SER A 216 -14.90 21.83 19.67
C SER A 216 -15.76 21.21 20.77
N ALA A 217 -15.77 19.88 20.83
CA ALA A 217 -16.44 19.14 21.89
C ALA A 217 -15.72 19.34 23.24
N SER A 218 -14.39 19.47 23.22
CA SER A 218 -13.54 19.80 24.36
C SER A 218 -13.49 21.32 24.54
N LYS A 219 -14.05 21.81 25.66
CA LYS A 219 -13.94 23.22 26.08
C LYS A 219 -12.74 23.48 27.00
N GLY A 220 -11.94 22.45 27.26
CA GLY A 220 -10.73 22.54 28.08
C GLY A 220 -9.59 23.21 27.30
N PRO A 221 -8.69 23.95 27.97
CA PRO A 221 -7.50 24.48 27.32
C PRO A 221 -6.56 23.31 26.96
N GLY A 222 -6.51 22.94 25.67
CA GLY A 222 -5.43 22.13 25.09
C GLY A 222 -5.76 20.67 24.75
N GLU A 223 -7.03 20.32 24.53
CA GLU A 223 -7.46 18.97 24.11
C GLU A 223 -8.19 18.94 22.76
#